data_AF-A0A839N5T3-F1
#
_entry.id   AF-A0A839N5T3-F1
#
_cell.length_a   1.000
_cell.length_b   1.000
_cell.length_c   1.000
_cell.angle_alpha   90.00
_cell.angle_beta   90.00
_cell.angle_gamma   90.00
#
_symmetry.space_group_name_H-M   'P 1'
#
loop_
_entity.id
_entity.type
_entity.pdbx_description
1 polymer ?
#
loop_
_entity_poly.entity_id
_entity_poly.type
_entity_poly.pdbx_seq_one_letter_code
_entity_poly.pdbx_strand_id
1 'polypeptide(L)'
;MRVKELADLAGTTVRTIRYYHQIGLLPVPERIGGVRDYGMVQLARLVRIRWLVGSGVPLVSVRAMIEESGDDPDERNAIRTDLAVTLAGVDERIGELGRQRQQLVNLLRTTGEGGPVSPMPRAVHEMYDRLLARAGDPEVAALIAAERQVVEFACYRTELPSMITDLAEHLTDEQLDLILPLFIEFRDLSRSVDTLPEAERLRRVEEMAEHSVDFLAALDLTPGQVRGMLEQASQSSGEYVGYATTQLFPEDLQKSFMHELESGLLERGLLPPESKGAVS
;
A
#
# COMPACT_ATOMS: atom_id res chain seq x y z
N MET A 1 26.52 -2.22 -46.62
CA MET A 1 26.32 -3.31 -45.64
C MET A 1 25.12 -4.16 -46.03
N ARG A 2 25.15 -5.48 -45.78
CA ARG A 2 23.97 -6.35 -46.03
C ARG A 2 22.97 -6.25 -44.88
N VAL A 3 21.71 -6.66 -45.11
CA VAL A 3 20.64 -6.59 -44.08
C VAL A 3 20.98 -7.34 -42.78
N LYS A 4 21.75 -8.43 -42.87
CA LYS A 4 22.19 -9.20 -41.70
C LYS A 4 23.19 -8.40 -40.86
N GLU A 5 24.21 -7.86 -41.50
CA GLU A 5 25.22 -6.99 -40.88
C GLU A 5 24.59 -5.74 -40.25
N LEU A 6 23.60 -5.15 -40.92
CA LEU A 6 22.80 -4.05 -40.35
C LEU A 6 22.05 -4.46 -39.07
N ALA A 7 21.47 -5.66 -39.06
CA ALA A 7 20.76 -6.18 -37.89
C ALA A 7 21.71 -6.40 -36.71
N ASP A 8 22.86 -7.00 -36.98
CA ASP A 8 23.90 -7.29 -35.98
C ASP A 8 24.42 -5.97 -35.37
N LEU A 9 24.76 -4.97 -36.20
CA LEU A 9 25.24 -3.65 -35.74
C LEU A 9 24.18 -2.87 -34.95
N ALA A 10 22.89 -3.04 -35.27
CA ALA A 10 21.81 -2.36 -34.58
C ALA A 10 21.22 -3.15 -33.39
N GLY A 11 21.81 -4.31 -33.04
CA GLY A 11 21.32 -5.15 -31.94
C GLY A 11 19.86 -5.59 -32.12
N THR A 12 19.50 -5.98 -33.34
CA THR A 12 18.13 -6.35 -33.71
C THR A 12 18.11 -7.53 -34.68
N THR A 13 16.93 -7.91 -35.17
CA THR A 13 16.77 -9.02 -36.10
C THR A 13 16.43 -8.55 -37.51
N VAL A 14 16.80 -9.34 -38.52
CA VAL A 14 16.36 -9.12 -39.92
C VAL A 14 14.82 -9.07 -40.01
N ARG A 15 14.12 -9.83 -39.16
CA ARG A 15 12.65 -9.79 -39.06
C ARG A 15 12.16 -8.41 -38.63
N THR A 16 12.78 -7.81 -37.60
CA THR A 16 12.46 -6.46 -37.12
C THR A 16 12.73 -5.41 -38.19
N ILE A 17 13.84 -5.50 -38.92
CA ILE A 17 14.15 -4.59 -40.02
C ILE A 17 13.09 -4.68 -41.12
N ARG A 18 12.68 -5.89 -41.51
CA ARG A 18 11.61 -6.09 -42.50
C ARG A 18 10.28 -5.52 -42.03
N TYR A 19 9.96 -5.67 -40.75
CA TYR A 19 8.77 -5.09 -40.16
C TYR A 19 8.81 -3.55 -40.22
N TYR A 20 9.92 -2.92 -39.83
CA TYR A 20 10.08 -1.46 -39.95
C TYR A 20 10.03 -0.95 -41.39
N HIS A 21 10.51 -1.73 -42.36
CA HIS A 21 10.28 -1.43 -43.78
C HIS A 21 8.81 -1.53 -44.17
N GLN A 22 8.12 -2.59 -43.74
CA GLN A 22 6.71 -2.82 -44.07
C GLN A 22 5.80 -1.71 -43.56
N ILE A 23 6.04 -1.26 -42.33
CA ILE A 23 5.29 -0.12 -41.78
C ILE A 23 5.85 1.22 -42.28
N GLY A 24 6.93 1.27 -43.04
CA GLY A 24 7.49 2.52 -43.56
C GLY A 24 8.23 3.39 -42.53
N LEU A 25 8.66 2.81 -41.40
CA LEU A 25 9.45 3.51 -40.39
C LEU A 25 10.94 3.60 -40.78
N LEU A 26 11.41 2.58 -41.52
CA LEU A 26 12.74 2.52 -42.13
C LEU A 26 12.60 2.50 -43.65
N PRO A 27 13.14 3.48 -44.40
CA PRO A 27 13.12 3.47 -45.86
C PRO A 27 13.81 2.23 -46.44
N VAL A 28 13.25 1.65 -47.49
CA VAL A 28 13.88 0.53 -48.21
C VAL A 28 14.94 1.09 -49.16
N PRO A 29 16.24 0.74 -49.02
CA PRO A 29 17.25 1.22 -49.94
C PRO A 29 17.08 0.60 -51.34
N GLU A 30 17.59 1.32 -52.34
CA GLU A 30 17.62 0.86 -53.73
C GLU A 30 18.42 -0.43 -53.89
N ARG A 31 18.13 -1.15 -54.98
CA ARG A 31 18.90 -2.35 -55.35
C ARG A 31 20.05 -1.95 -56.25
N ILE A 32 21.28 -2.13 -55.77
CA ILE A 32 22.50 -2.00 -56.56
C ILE A 32 22.97 -3.41 -56.92
N GLY A 33 23.00 -3.75 -58.21
CA GLY A 33 23.40 -5.09 -58.67
C GLY A 33 22.51 -6.24 -58.18
N GLY A 34 21.20 -6.00 -58.05
CA GLY A 34 20.22 -7.01 -57.60
C GLY A 34 20.12 -7.18 -56.08
N VAL A 35 20.91 -6.43 -55.30
CA VAL A 35 20.99 -6.53 -53.84
C VAL A 35 20.66 -5.18 -53.19
N ARG A 36 19.92 -5.20 -52.07
CA ARG A 36 19.74 -4.04 -51.20
C ARG A 36 21.04 -3.74 -50.43
N ASP A 37 21.60 -2.56 -50.63
CA ASP A 37 22.76 -2.09 -49.88
C ASP A 37 22.36 -1.07 -48.82
N TYR A 38 22.79 -1.28 -47.58
CA TYR A 38 22.49 -0.42 -46.43
C TYR A 38 23.74 0.37 -46.04
N GLY A 39 23.61 1.69 -45.94
CA GLY A 39 24.68 2.59 -45.51
C GLY A 39 24.54 3.04 -44.06
N MET A 40 25.43 3.95 -43.65
CA MET A 40 25.46 4.52 -42.29
C MET A 40 24.16 5.28 -41.94
N VAL A 41 23.50 5.89 -42.93
CA VAL A 41 22.22 6.60 -42.72
C VAL A 41 21.13 5.64 -42.25
N GLN A 42 21.01 4.46 -42.87
CA GLN A 42 20.02 3.46 -42.47
C GLN A 42 20.36 2.87 -41.10
N LEU A 43 21.65 2.68 -40.79
CA LEU A 43 22.09 2.23 -39.47
C LEU A 43 21.75 3.26 -38.39
N ALA A 44 22.09 4.53 -38.58
CA ALA A 44 21.79 5.60 -37.64
C ALA A 44 20.28 5.72 -37.37
N ARG A 45 19.46 5.67 -38.43
CA ARG A 45 17.99 5.67 -38.30
C ARG A 45 17.50 4.44 -37.53
N LEU A 46 18.01 3.25 -37.84
CA LEU A 46 17.61 2.01 -37.16
C LEU A 46 17.99 2.02 -35.68
N VAL A 47 19.19 2.49 -35.33
CA VAL A 47 19.62 2.65 -33.93
C VAL A 47 18.72 3.65 -33.19
N ARG A 48 18.38 4.78 -33.82
CA ARG A 48 17.44 5.76 -33.24
C ARG A 48 16.04 5.17 -33.00
N ILE A 49 15.49 4.42 -33.96
CA ILE A 49 14.22 3.69 -33.79
C ILE A 49 14.30 2.77 -32.57
N ARG A 50 15.38 1.97 -32.48
CA ARG A 50 15.56 0.98 -31.41
C ARG A 50 15.69 1.62 -30.04
N TRP A 51 16.40 2.74 -29.94
CA TRP A 51 16.54 3.50 -28.70
C TRP A 51 15.19 4.04 -28.20
N LEU A 52 14.38 4.63 -29.09
CA LEU A 52 13.05 5.13 -28.72
C LEU A 52 12.09 4.01 -28.31
N VAL A 53 12.02 2.93 -29.11
CA VAL A 53 11.19 1.75 -28.78
C VAL A 53 11.64 1.09 -27.49
N GLY A 54 12.96 0.99 -27.26
CA GLY A 54 13.53 0.46 -26.02
C GLY A 54 13.20 1.28 -24.78
N SER A 55 12.83 2.57 -24.97
CA SER A 55 12.40 3.47 -23.90
C SER A 55 10.89 3.39 -23.62
N GLY A 56 10.17 2.47 -24.26
CA GLY A 56 8.72 2.30 -24.08
C GLY A 56 7.85 3.18 -24.98
N VAL A 57 8.45 3.99 -25.86
CA VAL A 57 7.71 4.90 -26.74
C VAL A 57 6.90 4.10 -27.77
N PRO A 58 5.59 4.37 -27.92
CA PRO A 58 4.76 3.73 -28.93
C PRO A 58 5.29 3.95 -30.34
N LEU A 59 5.25 2.92 -31.19
CA LEU A 59 5.78 2.98 -32.57
C LEU A 59 5.14 4.08 -33.43
N VAL A 60 3.90 4.48 -33.14
CA VAL A 60 3.20 5.59 -33.80
C VAL A 60 3.93 6.91 -33.52
N SER A 61 4.25 7.19 -32.26
CA SER A 61 4.99 8.38 -31.83
C SER A 61 6.44 8.34 -32.33
N VAL A 62 7.07 7.16 -32.38
CA VAL A 62 8.42 6.98 -32.96
C VAL A 62 8.49 7.43 -34.41
N ARG A 63 7.43 7.25 -35.20
CA ARG A 63 7.39 7.77 -36.59
C ARG A 63 7.51 9.30 -36.59
N ALA A 64 6.62 9.97 -35.88
CA ALA A 64 6.57 11.43 -35.82
C ALA A 64 7.88 12.04 -35.29
N MET A 65 8.56 11.33 -34.38
CA MET A 65 9.85 11.75 -33.83
C MET A 65 11.06 11.60 -34.77
N ILE A 66 10.97 10.76 -35.80
CA ILE A 66 12.08 10.42 -36.69
C ILE A 66 11.89 11.05 -38.08
N GLU A 67 10.66 11.30 -38.50
CA GLU A 67 10.39 12.18 -39.62
C GLU A 67 10.78 13.60 -39.18
N GLU A 68 11.69 14.26 -39.91
CA GLU A 68 12.21 15.62 -39.61
C GLU A 68 11.13 16.72 -39.76
N SER A 69 9.85 16.33 -39.73
CA SER A 69 8.64 17.17 -39.85
C SER A 69 8.29 17.92 -38.57
N GLY A 70 9.10 17.78 -37.51
CA GLY A 70 8.91 18.43 -36.21
C GLY A 70 9.03 19.96 -36.21
N ASP A 71 8.89 20.64 -37.34
CA ASP A 71 8.72 22.10 -37.40
C ASP A 71 7.29 22.52 -36.97
N ASP A 72 6.29 21.64 -37.11
CA ASP A 72 4.93 21.89 -36.62
C ASP A 72 4.87 21.85 -35.07
N PRO A 73 4.50 22.97 -34.40
CA PRO A 73 4.30 23.00 -32.95
C PRO A 73 3.29 21.97 -32.44
N ASP A 74 2.25 21.62 -33.21
CA ASP A 74 1.20 20.70 -32.78
C ASP A 74 1.70 19.25 -32.73
N GLU A 75 2.49 18.84 -33.72
CA GLU A 75 3.15 17.52 -33.72
C GLU A 75 4.14 17.38 -32.56
N ARG A 76 4.94 18.43 -32.27
CA ARG A 76 5.86 18.42 -31.12
C ARG A 76 5.12 18.30 -29.79
N ASN A 77 3.96 18.95 -29.65
CA ASN A 77 3.13 18.85 -28.46
C ASN A 77 2.52 17.46 -28.28
N ALA A 78 2.05 16.83 -29.36
CA ALA A 78 1.55 15.46 -29.34
C ALA A 78 2.65 14.48 -28.89
N ILE A 79 3.85 14.58 -29.48
CA ILE A 79 5.01 13.76 -29.09
C ILE A 79 5.34 13.96 -27.60
N ARG A 80 5.39 15.20 -27.12
CA ARG A 80 5.67 15.50 -25.71
C ARG A 80 4.61 14.88 -24.79
N THR A 81 3.35 14.89 -25.21
CA THR A 81 2.24 14.32 -24.45
C THR A 81 2.38 12.80 -24.36
N ASP A 82 2.64 12.12 -25.48
CA ASP A 82 2.87 10.67 -25.50
C ASP A 82 4.05 10.25 -24.63
N LEU A 83 5.15 11.02 -24.65
CA LEU A 83 6.31 10.79 -23.79
C LEU A 83 5.95 10.96 -22.30
N ALA A 84 5.20 11.99 -21.94
CA ALA A 84 4.79 12.22 -20.57
C ALA A 84 3.88 11.10 -20.05
N VAL A 85 2.94 10.61 -20.87
CA VAL A 85 2.10 9.46 -20.54
C VAL A 85 2.93 8.19 -20.38
N THR A 86 3.89 7.96 -21.29
CA THR A 86 4.79 6.80 -21.22
C THR A 86 5.64 6.83 -19.94
N LEU A 87 6.20 8.00 -19.60
CA LEU A 87 6.97 8.19 -18.38
C LEU A 87 6.12 7.92 -17.13
N ALA A 88 4.91 8.47 -17.07
CA ALA A 88 4.00 8.25 -15.95
C ALA A 88 3.68 6.76 -15.73
N GLY A 89 3.45 6.00 -16.82
CA GLY A 89 3.24 4.56 -16.73
C GLY A 89 4.48 3.77 -16.27
N VAL A 90 5.68 4.22 -16.66
CA VAL A 90 6.94 3.64 -16.16
C VAL A 90 7.11 3.91 -14.66
N ASP A 91 6.86 5.14 -14.21
CA ASP A 91 6.96 5.53 -12.81
C ASP A 91 5.96 4.76 -11.94
N GLU A 92 4.72 4.57 -12.41
CA GLU A 92 3.73 3.72 -11.75
C GLU A 92 4.22 2.28 -11.61
N ARG A 93 4.81 1.72 -12.67
CA ARG A 93 5.37 0.37 -12.64
C ARG A 93 6.57 0.25 -11.70
N ILE A 94 7.42 1.27 -11.63
CA ILE A 94 8.52 1.34 -10.66
C ILE A 94 7.97 1.36 -9.23
N GLY A 95 6.92 2.14 -8.95
CA GLY A 95 6.25 2.16 -7.66
C GLY A 95 5.69 0.80 -7.25
N GLU A 96 5.01 0.12 -8.17
CA GLU A 96 4.50 -1.26 -7.96
C GLU A 96 5.64 -2.25 -7.67
N LEU A 97 6.69 -2.25 -8.48
CA LEU A 97 7.84 -3.14 -8.28
C LEU A 97 8.59 -2.82 -6.98
N GLY A 98 8.65 -1.55 -6.58
CA GLY A 98 9.21 -1.11 -5.30
C GLY A 98 8.43 -1.68 -4.12
N ARG A 99 7.09 -1.60 -4.17
CA ARG A 99 6.20 -2.21 -3.16
C ARG A 99 6.39 -3.73 -3.08
N GLN A 100 6.39 -4.43 -4.23
CA GLN A 100 6.63 -5.88 -4.27
C GLN A 100 7.99 -6.27 -3.69
N ARG A 101 9.05 -5.50 -4.00
CA ARG A 101 10.38 -5.72 -3.44
C ARG A 101 10.36 -5.57 -1.92
N GLN A 102 9.70 -4.53 -1.38
CA GLN A 102 9.64 -4.31 0.06
C GLN A 102 8.88 -5.42 0.78
N GLN A 103 7.77 -5.89 0.20
CA GLN A 103 7.05 -7.07 0.71
C GLN A 103 7.95 -8.30 0.78
N LEU A 104 8.70 -8.60 -0.28
CA LEU A 104 9.64 -9.73 -0.29
C LEU A 104 10.75 -9.57 0.76
N VAL A 105 11.28 -8.37 0.96
CA VAL A 105 12.27 -8.08 2.00
C VAL A 105 11.68 -8.35 3.39
N ASN A 106 10.44 -7.91 3.64
CA ASN A 106 9.75 -8.14 4.91
C ASN A 106 9.52 -9.64 5.16
N LEU A 107 9.07 -10.39 4.15
CA LEU A 107 8.87 -11.84 4.24
C LEU A 107 10.18 -12.61 4.45
N LEU A 108 11.28 -12.18 3.85
CA LEU A 108 12.60 -12.79 4.07
C LEU A 108 13.09 -12.56 5.50
N ARG A 109 12.81 -11.40 6.09
CA ARG A 109 13.14 -11.11 7.49
C ARG A 109 12.38 -12.01 8.45
N THR A 110 11.09 -12.27 8.20
CA THR A 110 10.25 -13.08 9.10
C THR A 110 10.50 -14.59 8.99
N THR A 111 10.92 -15.07 7.81
CA THR A 111 11.16 -16.52 7.57
C THR A 111 12.49 -17.04 8.11
N GLY A 112 13.49 -16.18 8.32
CA GLY A 112 14.81 -16.58 8.83
C GLY A 112 14.82 -17.14 10.27
N GLU A 113 13.72 -16.98 11.00
CA GLU A 113 13.65 -17.23 12.45
C GLU A 113 12.58 -18.28 12.83
N GLY A 114 12.00 -18.98 11.84
CA GLY A 114 10.96 -20.00 12.07
C GLY A 114 9.56 -19.43 12.36
N GLY A 115 9.38 -18.13 12.17
CA GLY A 115 8.07 -17.47 12.26
C GLY A 115 7.16 -17.78 11.07
N PRO A 116 5.84 -17.56 11.21
CA PRO A 116 4.90 -17.73 10.11
C PRO A 116 5.17 -16.74 8.97
N VAL A 117 4.86 -17.16 7.73
CA VAL A 117 4.92 -16.30 6.55
C VAL A 117 3.73 -15.33 6.60
N SER A 118 3.91 -14.21 7.29
CA SER A 118 2.90 -13.16 7.45
C SER A 118 3.46 -11.81 7.00
N PRO A 119 2.63 -10.93 6.38
CA PRO A 119 3.00 -9.52 6.16
C PRO A 119 3.06 -8.72 7.48
N MET A 120 2.50 -9.27 8.57
CA MET A 120 2.52 -8.63 9.88
C MET A 120 3.94 -8.63 10.47
N PRO A 121 4.41 -7.52 11.07
CA PRO A 121 5.67 -7.49 11.80
C PRO A 121 5.72 -8.55 12.90
N ARG A 122 6.89 -9.19 13.08
CA ARG A 122 7.10 -10.26 14.06
C ARG A 122 6.69 -9.86 15.48
N ALA A 123 7.04 -8.65 15.91
CA ALA A 123 6.71 -8.14 17.24
C ALA A 123 5.20 -8.11 17.51
N VAL A 124 4.40 -7.72 16.52
CA VAL A 124 2.93 -7.70 16.61
C VAL A 124 2.39 -9.14 16.68
N HIS A 125 2.99 -10.06 15.92
CA HIS A 125 2.65 -11.49 16.01
C HIS A 125 2.94 -12.07 17.41
N GLU A 126 4.12 -11.79 17.97
CA GLU A 126 4.52 -12.24 19.31
C GLU A 126 3.65 -11.61 20.41
N MET A 127 3.26 -10.34 20.26
CA MET A 127 2.29 -9.69 21.13
C MET A 127 0.95 -10.45 21.14
N TYR A 128 0.41 -10.81 19.97
CA TYR A 128 -0.82 -11.60 19.87
C TYR A 128 -0.69 -13.01 20.45
N ASP A 129 0.45 -13.69 20.23
CA ASP A 129 0.71 -15.00 20.82
C ASP A 129 0.75 -14.92 22.36
N ARG A 130 1.35 -13.86 22.91
CA ARG A 130 1.35 -13.57 24.36
C ARG A 130 -0.04 -13.28 24.91
N LEU A 131 -0.91 -12.58 24.18
CA LEU A 131 -2.31 -12.34 24.56
C LEU A 131 -3.14 -13.62 24.52
N LEU A 132 -3.01 -14.42 23.45
CA LEU A 132 -3.71 -15.70 23.31
C LEU A 132 -3.35 -16.68 24.44
N ALA A 133 -2.07 -16.71 24.85
CA ALA A 133 -1.63 -17.54 25.97
C ALA A 133 -2.27 -17.14 27.32
N ARG A 134 -2.73 -15.89 27.44
CA ARG A 134 -3.37 -15.34 28.66
C ARG A 134 -4.89 -15.46 28.68
N ALA A 135 -5.52 -15.63 27.51
CA ALA A 135 -6.97 -15.57 27.36
C ALA A 135 -7.75 -16.40 28.39
N GLY A 136 -7.30 -17.63 28.68
CA GLY A 136 -7.90 -18.54 29.67
C GLY A 136 -9.31 -19.06 29.31
N ASP A 137 -10.09 -18.26 28.57
CA ASP A 137 -11.44 -18.53 28.05
C ASP A 137 -11.38 -18.70 26.51
N PRO A 138 -11.94 -19.79 25.95
CA PRO A 138 -12.03 -20.01 24.51
C PRO A 138 -12.70 -18.88 23.72
N GLU A 139 -13.70 -18.20 24.27
CA GLU A 139 -14.38 -17.10 23.55
C GLU A 139 -13.52 -15.85 23.49
N VAL A 140 -12.81 -15.52 24.58
CA VAL A 140 -11.82 -14.43 24.60
C VAL A 140 -10.68 -14.73 23.63
N ALA A 141 -10.20 -15.97 23.60
CA ALA A 141 -9.17 -16.41 22.66
C ALA A 141 -9.64 -16.28 21.20
N ALA A 142 -10.91 -16.60 20.91
CA ALA A 142 -11.49 -16.43 19.59
C ALA A 142 -11.57 -14.96 19.17
N LEU A 143 -11.91 -14.05 20.08
CA LEU A 143 -11.92 -12.61 19.82
C LEU A 143 -10.51 -12.08 19.52
N ILE A 144 -9.51 -12.45 20.32
CA ILE A 144 -8.11 -12.07 20.08
C ILE A 144 -7.62 -12.62 18.74
N ALA A 145 -7.96 -13.87 18.41
CA ALA A 145 -7.59 -14.49 17.14
C ALA A 145 -8.27 -13.80 15.94
N ALA A 146 -9.53 -13.40 16.07
CA ALA A 146 -10.24 -12.64 15.05
C ALA A 146 -9.62 -11.25 14.84
N GLU A 147 -9.28 -10.55 15.93
CA GLU A 147 -8.60 -9.25 15.84
C GLU A 147 -7.23 -9.38 15.15
N ARG A 148 -6.42 -10.38 15.52
CA ARG A 148 -5.16 -10.70 14.84
C ARG A 148 -5.33 -10.84 13.33
N GLN A 149 -6.36 -11.56 12.88
CA GLN A 149 -6.64 -11.74 11.45
C GLN A 149 -6.96 -10.41 10.77
N VAL A 150 -7.71 -9.52 11.43
CA VAL A 150 -8.02 -8.20 10.89
C VAL A 150 -6.77 -7.34 10.74
N VAL A 151 -5.89 -7.33 11.76
CA VAL A 151 -4.60 -6.62 11.67
C VAL A 151 -3.73 -7.22 10.56
N GLU A 152 -3.75 -8.55 10.40
CA GLU A 152 -3.04 -9.21 9.31
C GLU A 152 -3.57 -8.80 7.93
N PHE A 153 -4.90 -8.71 7.78
CA PHE A 153 -5.52 -8.23 6.55
C PHE A 153 -5.13 -6.79 6.23
N ALA A 154 -5.08 -5.91 7.23
CA ALA A 154 -4.62 -4.53 7.06
C ALA A 154 -3.17 -4.48 6.51
N CYS A 155 -2.29 -5.36 7.00
CA CYS A 155 -0.88 -5.44 6.57
C CYS A 155 -0.70 -5.81 5.08
N TYR A 156 -1.69 -6.41 4.41
CA TYR A 156 -1.59 -6.71 2.97
C TYR A 156 -1.74 -5.47 2.09
N ARG A 157 -2.39 -4.41 2.57
CA ARG A 157 -2.64 -3.18 1.80
C ARG A 157 -1.80 -2.01 2.25
N THR A 158 -1.52 -1.90 3.53
CA THR A 158 -0.77 -0.80 4.13
C THR A 158 0.32 -1.34 5.04
N GLU A 159 1.50 -0.73 5.00
CA GLU A 159 2.50 -1.01 6.03
C GLU A 159 2.00 -0.45 7.36
N LEU A 160 2.13 -1.23 8.44
CA LEU A 160 1.87 -0.70 9.78
C LEU A 160 2.87 0.42 10.07
N PRO A 161 2.43 1.55 10.64
CA PRO A 161 3.33 2.59 11.12
C PRO A 161 4.42 2.00 12.03
N SER A 162 5.65 2.51 11.93
CA SER A 162 6.78 2.03 12.75
C SER A 162 6.42 2.06 14.23
N MET A 163 5.72 3.10 14.67
CA MET A 163 5.21 3.26 16.03
C MET A 163 4.41 2.06 16.56
N ILE A 164 3.56 1.42 15.74
CA ILE A 164 2.80 0.23 16.19
C ILE A 164 3.74 -0.96 16.36
N THR A 165 4.72 -1.09 15.46
CA THR A 165 5.75 -2.12 15.58
C THR A 165 6.61 -1.88 16.82
N ASP A 166 7.07 -0.65 17.03
CA ASP A 166 7.87 -0.24 18.18
C ASP A 166 7.10 -0.46 19.48
N LEU A 167 5.81 -0.09 19.52
CA LEU A 167 4.94 -0.34 20.67
C LEU A 167 4.85 -1.84 20.97
N ALA A 168 4.58 -2.67 19.96
CA ALA A 168 4.49 -4.12 20.13
C ALA A 168 5.81 -4.75 20.63
N GLU A 169 6.96 -4.21 20.22
CA GLU A 169 8.28 -4.66 20.70
C GLU A 169 8.52 -4.37 22.18
N HIS A 170 7.95 -3.29 22.71
CA HIS A 170 8.20 -2.80 24.07
C HIS A 170 7.07 -3.08 25.07
N LEU A 171 5.93 -3.62 24.62
CA LEU A 171 4.82 -3.97 25.50
C LEU A 171 5.23 -5.02 26.55
N THR A 172 5.19 -4.60 27.81
CA THR A 172 5.47 -5.45 28.97
C THR A 172 4.33 -6.43 29.24
N ASP A 173 4.61 -7.49 30.01
CA ASP A 173 3.56 -8.43 30.43
C ASP A 173 2.48 -7.73 31.27
N GLU A 174 2.85 -6.78 32.13
CA GLU A 174 1.89 -5.97 32.91
C GLU A 174 0.98 -5.14 32.00
N GLN A 175 1.51 -4.51 30.95
CA GLN A 175 0.70 -3.77 29.99
C GLN A 175 -0.20 -4.69 29.15
N LEU A 176 0.24 -5.90 28.82
CA LEU A 176 -0.63 -6.89 28.15
C LEU A 176 -1.78 -7.35 29.06
N ASP A 177 -1.53 -7.46 30.36
CA ASP A 177 -2.57 -7.81 31.34
C ASP A 177 -3.62 -6.71 31.48
N LEU A 178 -3.33 -5.46 31.07
CA LEU A 178 -4.31 -4.37 30.96
C LEU A 178 -5.16 -4.45 29.68
N ILE A 179 -4.67 -5.11 28.63
CA ILE A 179 -5.41 -5.29 27.37
C ILE A 179 -6.48 -6.38 27.53
N LEU A 180 -6.17 -7.43 28.28
CA LEU A 180 -7.04 -8.60 28.39
C LEU A 180 -8.46 -8.29 28.91
N PRO A 181 -8.64 -7.43 29.95
CA PRO A 181 -9.96 -6.99 30.40
C PRO A 181 -10.81 -6.37 29.30
N LEU A 182 -10.21 -5.64 28.34
CA LEU A 182 -10.96 -5.05 27.23
C LEU A 182 -11.64 -6.14 26.40
N PHE A 183 -10.93 -7.22 26.04
CA PHE A 183 -11.53 -8.34 25.32
C PHE A 183 -12.62 -9.08 26.11
N ILE A 184 -12.48 -9.14 27.44
CA ILE A 184 -13.46 -9.74 28.34
C ILE A 184 -14.73 -8.87 28.37
N GLU A 185 -14.57 -7.55 28.50
CA GLU A 185 -15.67 -6.59 28.46
C GLU A 185 -16.39 -6.62 27.12
N PHE A 186 -15.64 -6.68 26.01
CA PHE A 186 -16.20 -6.85 24.67
C PHE A 186 -17.03 -8.13 24.56
N ARG A 187 -16.51 -9.27 25.04
CA ARG A 187 -17.26 -10.54 25.08
C ARG A 187 -18.57 -10.41 25.86
N ASP A 188 -18.51 -9.82 27.04
CA ASP A 188 -19.66 -9.72 27.94
C ASP A 188 -20.73 -8.76 27.41
N LEU A 189 -20.31 -7.63 26.83
CA LEU A 189 -21.20 -6.70 26.15
C LEU A 189 -21.85 -7.38 24.94
N SER A 190 -21.07 -8.04 24.09
CA SER A 190 -21.57 -8.72 22.88
C SER A 190 -22.64 -9.78 23.21
N ARG A 191 -22.46 -10.55 24.29
CA ARG A 191 -23.44 -11.55 24.76
C ARG A 191 -24.76 -10.95 25.25
N SER A 192 -24.74 -9.70 25.73
CA SER A 192 -25.85 -9.10 26.46
C SER A 192 -26.52 -7.94 25.71
N VAL A 193 -25.91 -7.45 24.62
CA VAL A 193 -26.31 -6.24 23.87
C VAL A 193 -27.76 -6.27 23.37
N ASP A 194 -28.30 -7.43 23.02
CA ASP A 194 -29.68 -7.56 22.53
C ASP A 194 -30.71 -7.62 23.67
N THR A 195 -30.27 -7.92 24.88
CA THR A 195 -31.13 -8.14 26.05
C THR A 195 -31.09 -7.00 27.06
N LEU A 196 -30.04 -6.18 27.03
CA LEU A 196 -29.84 -5.07 27.95
C LEU A 196 -30.70 -3.86 27.57
N PRO A 197 -31.27 -3.13 28.55
CA PRO A 197 -31.87 -1.82 28.31
C PRO A 197 -30.86 -0.86 27.68
N GLU A 198 -31.33 0.02 26.80
CA GLU A 198 -30.47 0.97 26.08
C GLU A 198 -29.55 1.79 26.98
N ALA A 199 -30.09 2.31 28.10
CA ALA A 199 -29.32 3.07 29.08
C ALA A 199 -28.20 2.25 29.76
N GLU A 200 -28.37 0.93 29.88
CA GLU A 200 -27.32 0.06 30.40
C GLU A 200 -26.24 -0.18 29.34
N ARG A 201 -26.63 -0.37 28.07
CA ARG A 201 -25.69 -0.57 26.97
C ARG A 201 -24.77 0.64 26.79
N LEU A 202 -25.34 1.84 26.82
CA LEU A 202 -24.56 3.09 26.72
C LEU A 202 -23.58 3.23 27.89
N ARG A 203 -24.01 2.94 29.12
CA ARG A 203 -23.11 2.99 30.29
C ARG A 203 -21.94 2.00 30.17
N ARG A 204 -22.21 0.78 29.71
CA ARG A 204 -21.15 -0.22 29.50
C ARG A 204 -20.16 0.20 28.41
N VAL A 205 -20.65 0.86 27.37
CA VAL A 205 -19.81 1.42 26.31
C VAL A 205 -18.93 2.56 26.84
N GLU A 206 -19.48 3.42 27.69
CA GLU A 206 -18.75 4.51 28.37
C GLU A 206 -17.64 3.95 29.28
N GLU A 207 -17.96 2.99 30.15
CA GLU A 207 -16.98 2.30 31.01
C GLU A 207 -15.84 1.66 30.19
N MET A 208 -16.18 0.98 29.09
CA MET A 208 -15.20 0.35 28.20
C MET A 208 -14.32 1.39 27.47
N ALA A 209 -14.89 2.54 27.12
CA ALA A 209 -14.13 3.65 26.55
C ALA A 209 -13.16 4.22 27.58
N GLU A 210 -13.59 4.47 28.82
CA GLU A 210 -12.72 4.94 29.91
C GLU A 210 -11.53 4.00 30.14
N HIS A 211 -11.77 2.68 30.20
CA HIS A 211 -10.69 1.69 30.34
C HIS A 211 -9.73 1.71 29.14
N SER A 212 -10.24 1.96 27.93
CA SER A 212 -9.40 2.11 26.73
C SER A 212 -8.54 3.37 26.80
N VAL A 213 -9.06 4.48 27.36
CA VAL A 213 -8.30 5.70 27.64
C VAL A 213 -7.24 5.45 28.72
N ASP A 214 -7.56 4.73 29.79
CA ASP A 214 -6.61 4.31 30.83
C ASP A 214 -5.45 3.51 30.23
N PHE A 215 -5.78 2.55 29.36
CA PHE A 215 -4.78 1.76 28.66
C PHE A 215 -3.88 2.64 27.80
N LEU A 216 -4.45 3.50 26.93
CA LEU A 216 -3.66 4.40 26.08
C LEU A 216 -2.80 5.38 26.89
N ALA A 217 -3.27 5.79 28.08
CA ALA A 217 -2.50 6.63 29.01
C ALA A 217 -1.32 5.88 29.66
N ALA A 218 -1.44 4.58 29.85
CA ALA A 218 -0.40 3.71 30.40
C ALA A 218 0.66 3.31 29.37
N LEU A 219 0.40 3.57 28.09
CA LEU A 219 1.40 3.54 27.04
C LEU A 219 2.02 4.93 27.00
N ASP A 220 3.35 5.04 27.17
CA ASP A 220 4.09 6.32 27.15
C ASP A 220 4.08 7.00 25.76
N LEU A 221 2.89 7.24 25.21
CA LEU A 221 2.63 7.77 23.88
C LEU A 221 2.46 9.28 23.97
N THR A 222 3.05 9.98 23.02
CA THR A 222 2.82 11.41 22.83
C THR A 222 1.45 11.66 22.20
N PRO A 223 0.86 12.85 22.35
CA PRO A 223 -0.45 13.14 21.77
C PRO A 223 -0.52 13.03 20.24
N GLY A 224 0.60 13.29 19.55
CA GLY A 224 0.70 13.07 18.11
C GLY A 224 0.67 11.58 17.73
N GLN A 225 1.19 10.71 18.58
CA GLN A 225 1.17 9.26 18.40
C GLN A 225 -0.25 8.71 18.54
N VAL A 226 -0.96 9.11 19.60
CA VAL A 226 -2.37 8.74 19.83
C VAL A 226 -3.26 9.20 18.66
N ARG A 227 -3.10 10.45 18.21
CA ARG A 227 -3.83 10.96 17.04
C ARG A 227 -3.54 10.14 15.78
N GLY A 228 -2.26 9.85 15.51
CA GLY A 228 -1.86 9.03 14.37
C GLY A 228 -2.49 7.64 14.40
N MET A 229 -2.61 7.02 15.57
CA MET A 229 -3.29 5.73 15.74
C MET A 229 -4.79 5.82 15.42
N LEU A 230 -5.49 6.83 15.93
CA LEU A 230 -6.92 7.03 15.65
C LEU A 230 -7.19 7.33 14.17
N GLU A 231 -6.40 8.21 13.55
CA GLU A 231 -6.52 8.54 12.13
C GLU A 231 -6.28 7.30 11.25
N GLN A 232 -5.28 6.48 11.59
CA GLN A 232 -5.02 5.22 10.90
C GLN A 232 -6.14 4.19 11.11
N ALA A 233 -6.65 4.06 12.33
CA ALA A 233 -7.79 3.20 12.63
C ALA A 233 -9.03 3.62 11.83
N SER A 234 -9.27 4.93 11.68
CA SER A 234 -10.37 5.49 10.89
C SER A 234 -10.18 5.33 9.38
N GLN A 235 -8.94 5.46 8.87
CA GLN A 235 -8.64 5.24 7.45
C GLN A 235 -8.71 3.75 7.08
N SER A 236 -8.33 2.86 8.00
CA SER A 236 -8.39 1.40 7.82
C SER A 236 -9.75 0.79 8.20
N SER A 237 -10.61 1.52 8.93
CA SER A 237 -11.96 1.09 9.29
C SER A 237 -12.92 1.05 8.11
N GLY A 238 -12.65 1.80 7.05
CA GLY A 238 -13.45 1.76 5.82
C GLY A 238 -13.44 0.40 5.09
N GLU A 239 -12.42 -0.45 5.29
CA GLU A 239 -12.32 -1.74 4.57
C GLU A 239 -12.03 -2.98 5.45
N TYR A 240 -11.35 -2.86 6.60
CA TYR A 240 -10.97 -4.03 7.42
C TYR A 240 -11.12 -3.86 8.94
N VAL A 241 -10.75 -2.71 9.53
CA VAL A 241 -11.01 -2.48 10.98
C VAL A 241 -12.51 -2.39 11.24
N GLY A 242 -13.29 -1.96 10.24
CA GLY A 242 -14.72 -2.12 10.20
C GLY A 242 -15.12 -3.56 10.45
N TYR A 243 -14.47 -4.59 9.89
CA TYR A 243 -14.84 -5.98 10.22
C TYR A 243 -14.49 -6.42 11.64
N ALA A 244 -13.44 -5.87 12.27
CA ALA A 244 -13.14 -6.12 13.67
C ALA A 244 -14.18 -5.48 14.60
N THR A 245 -14.68 -4.28 14.32
CA THR A 245 -15.62 -3.56 15.20
C THR A 245 -17.10 -3.71 14.80
N THR A 246 -17.41 -3.82 13.51
CA THR A 246 -18.78 -4.00 12.96
C THR A 246 -19.40 -5.36 13.24
N GLN A 247 -18.61 -6.34 13.66
CA GLN A 247 -19.14 -7.63 14.12
C GLN A 247 -19.29 -7.73 15.65
N LEU A 248 -18.81 -6.75 16.42
CA LEU A 248 -18.82 -6.85 17.88
C LEU A 248 -20.13 -6.37 18.51
N PHE A 249 -20.73 -5.28 18.01
CA PHE A 249 -22.01 -4.73 18.47
C PHE A 249 -22.62 -3.76 17.43
N PRO A 250 -23.91 -3.36 17.54
CA PRO A 250 -24.59 -2.45 16.62
C PRO A 250 -23.87 -1.12 16.32
N GLU A 251 -24.08 -0.55 15.13
CA GLU A 251 -23.38 0.64 14.61
C GLU A 251 -23.55 1.88 15.49
N ASP A 252 -24.70 2.03 16.13
CA ASP A 252 -25.01 3.10 17.09
C ASP A 252 -24.09 3.05 18.33
N LEU A 253 -23.87 1.87 18.88
CA LEU A 253 -22.98 1.68 20.03
C LEU A 253 -21.51 1.87 19.66
N GLN A 254 -21.10 1.56 18.43
CA GLN A 254 -19.75 1.87 17.94
C GLN A 254 -19.48 3.36 17.87
N LYS A 255 -20.45 4.12 17.34
CA LYS A 255 -20.35 5.59 17.29
C LYS A 255 -20.27 6.17 18.69
N SER A 256 -21.05 5.64 19.62
CA SER A 256 -20.98 6.03 21.04
C SER A 256 -19.60 5.73 21.63
N PHE A 257 -19.07 4.52 21.43
CA PHE A 257 -17.75 4.14 21.94
C PHE A 257 -16.64 5.07 21.44
N MET A 258 -16.60 5.33 20.13
CA MET A 258 -15.60 6.22 19.54
C MET A 258 -15.72 7.65 20.06
N HIS A 259 -16.95 8.14 20.26
CA HIS A 259 -17.18 9.46 20.82
C HIS A 259 -16.66 9.60 22.25
N GLU A 260 -16.95 8.62 23.11
CA GLU A 260 -16.47 8.61 24.50
C GLU A 260 -14.95 8.45 24.58
N LEU A 261 -14.38 7.59 23.72
CA LEU A 261 -12.92 7.40 23.62
C LEU A 261 -12.22 8.70 23.25
N GLU A 262 -12.66 9.38 22.20
CA GLU A 262 -12.09 10.66 21.77
C GLU A 262 -12.22 11.74 22.85
N SER A 263 -13.39 11.82 23.49
CA SER A 263 -13.65 12.78 24.56
C SER A 263 -12.73 12.55 25.76
N GLY A 264 -12.60 11.31 26.24
CA GLY A 264 -11.70 10.99 27.35
C GLY A 264 -10.22 11.20 27.02
N LEU A 265 -9.79 10.96 25.77
CA LEU A 265 -8.42 11.26 25.33
C LEU A 265 -8.12 12.77 25.31
N LEU A 266 -9.10 13.60 24.92
CA LEU A 266 -8.99 15.06 24.98
C LEU A 266 -8.88 15.55 26.44
N GLU A 267 -9.72 15.03 27.34
CA GLU A 267 -9.73 15.41 28.75
C GLU A 267 -8.41 15.10 29.46
N ARG A 268 -7.76 13.98 29.10
CA ARG A 268 -6.43 13.61 29.63
C ARG A 268 -5.26 14.27 28.93
N GLY A 269 -5.50 15.11 27.93
CA GLY A 269 -4.46 15.77 27.15
C GLY A 269 -3.64 14.81 26.27
N LEU A 270 -4.16 13.61 26.02
CA LEU A 270 -3.58 12.60 25.14
C LEU A 270 -3.94 12.83 23.68
N LEU A 271 -4.94 13.67 23.40
CA LEU A 271 -5.26 14.16 22.07
C LEU A 271 -5.07 15.68 22.03
N PRO A 272 -4.41 16.26 21.01
CA PRO A 272 -4.49 17.70 20.81
C PRO A 272 -5.95 18.10 20.54
N PRO A 273 -6.43 19.29 20.95
CA PRO A 273 -7.71 19.80 20.47
C PRO A 273 -7.65 19.91 18.94
N GLU A 274 -8.76 19.64 18.24
CA GLU A 274 -8.81 19.85 16.80
C GLU A 274 -8.38 21.28 16.48
N SER A 275 -7.29 21.43 15.73
CA SER A 275 -7.02 22.70 15.07
C SER A 275 -8.15 22.89 14.08
N LYS A 276 -9.17 23.68 14.44
CA LYS A 276 -10.08 24.25 13.44
C LYS A 276 -9.19 24.82 12.36
N GLY A 277 -9.17 24.16 11.20
CA GLY A 277 -8.40 24.60 10.06
C GLY A 277 -8.69 26.09 9.86
N ALA A 278 -7.62 26.88 9.83
CA ALA A 278 -7.67 28.19 9.24
C ALA A 278 -8.09 27.99 7.79
N VAL A 279 -9.40 28.09 7.54
CA VAL A 279 -9.94 28.37 6.23
C VAL A 279 -9.44 29.78 5.91
N SER A 280 -8.45 29.85 5.02
CA SER A 280 -7.99 31.08 4.37
C SER A 280 -7.75 30.76 2.91
#